data_AF-H8H258-F1
#
_entry.id   AF-H8H258-F1
#
_cell.length_a   1.000
_cell.length_b   1.000
_cell.length_c   1.000
_cell.angle_alpha   90.00
_cell.angle_beta   90.00
_cell.angle_gamma   90.00
#
_symmetry.space_group_name_H-M   'P 1'
#
loop_
_entity.id
_entity.type
_entity.pdbx_description
1 polymer ?
#
loop_
_entity_poly.entity_id
_entity_poly.type
_entity_poly.pdbx_seq_one_letter_code
_entity_poly.pdbx_strand_id
1 'polypeptide(L)'
;MSSQIWMMSSGCAVPQNLILRAREALLDRHLGSVGRIKMGDMVEQAYVFLDPDGSQGSGVVVVVQAPTGVVYASQVGGSANEERSVEGFAIPLFDTQHLNTLKTFFARYCRNPPGSVAPYESWKERDLQVLADIVRGITLWHTTREKDEPAQLQCDWARLEELTEGWIPVLTPYGRGILTHQNCD
;
A
#
# COMPACT_ATOMS: atom_id res chain seq x y z
N MET A 1 -10.75 45.55 -56.80
CA MET A 1 -9.95 44.34 -56.46
C MET A 1 -10.19 44.07 -54.97
N SER A 2 -11.25 43.30 -54.64
CA SER A 2 -11.18 41.87 -54.22
C SER A 2 -10.46 41.70 -52.88
N SER A 3 -10.98 41.07 -51.81
CA SER A 3 -12.18 40.24 -51.60
C SER A 3 -12.52 40.18 -50.10
N GLN A 4 -13.80 39.90 -49.78
CA GLN A 4 -14.24 39.30 -48.50
C GLN A 4 -13.79 37.84 -48.41
N ILE A 5 -13.68 37.26 -47.19
CA ILE A 5 -14.12 35.89 -46.83
C ILE A 5 -14.16 35.73 -45.29
N TRP A 6 -15.13 34.93 -44.86
CA TRP A 6 -15.66 34.63 -43.53
C TRP A 6 -15.21 33.26 -42.99
N MET A 7 -15.52 32.98 -41.70
CA MET A 7 -15.65 31.65 -41.01
C MET A 7 -14.35 30.93 -40.59
N MET A 8 -14.26 30.11 -39.53
CA MET A 8 -15.13 29.73 -38.38
C MET A 8 -14.29 28.96 -37.32
N SER A 9 -14.82 28.95 -36.09
CA SER A 9 -14.67 28.01 -34.96
C SER A 9 -14.09 26.60 -35.25
N SER A 10 -13.32 26.06 -34.29
CA SER A 10 -13.16 24.62 -34.07
C SER A 10 -13.02 24.31 -32.57
N GLY A 11 -14.18 24.24 -31.90
CA GLY A 11 -14.30 23.54 -30.63
C GLY A 11 -14.22 22.03 -30.86
N CYS A 12 -13.40 21.34 -30.07
CA CYS A 12 -13.31 19.88 -30.07
C CYS A 12 -14.56 19.31 -29.38
N ALA A 13 -15.62 19.09 -30.14
CA ALA A 13 -16.84 18.43 -29.68
C ALA A 13 -16.66 16.90 -29.79
N VAL A 14 -16.70 16.20 -28.66
CA VAL A 14 -16.83 14.74 -28.64
C VAL A 14 -18.23 14.39 -29.17
N PRO A 15 -18.37 13.47 -30.14
CA PRO A 15 -19.67 13.14 -30.71
C PRO A 15 -20.60 12.51 -29.64
N GLN A 16 -21.75 13.15 -29.37
CA GLN A 16 -22.78 12.72 -28.39
C GLN A 16 -23.30 11.28 -28.64
N ASN A 17 -23.13 10.79 -29.86
CA ASN A 17 -23.48 9.46 -30.35
C ASN A 17 -22.60 8.32 -29.78
N LEU A 18 -21.42 8.62 -29.20
CA LEU A 18 -20.60 7.61 -28.51
C LEU A 18 -21.03 7.38 -27.05
N ILE A 19 -21.51 8.44 -26.38
CA ILE A 19 -21.94 8.41 -24.98
C ILE A 19 -23.30 7.69 -24.82
N LEU A 20 -24.19 7.82 -25.81
CA LEU A 20 -25.48 7.13 -25.80
C LEU A 20 -25.34 5.60 -25.96
N ARG A 21 -24.40 5.11 -26.78
CA ARG A 21 -24.17 3.67 -26.96
C ARG A 21 -23.55 2.98 -25.74
N ALA A 22 -22.76 3.71 -24.94
CA ALA A 22 -22.24 3.19 -23.67
C ALA A 22 -23.33 3.08 -22.59
N ARG A 23 -24.37 3.93 -22.66
CA ARG A 23 -25.46 3.96 -21.68
C ARG A 23 -26.48 2.85 -21.90
N GLU A 24 -26.77 2.47 -23.15
CA GLU A 24 -27.64 1.32 -23.45
C GLU A 24 -26.98 -0.02 -23.08
N ALA A 25 -25.67 -0.16 -23.26
CA ALA A 25 -24.92 -1.37 -22.88
C ALA A 25 -24.79 -1.58 -21.35
N LEU A 26 -24.96 -0.52 -20.56
CA LEU A 26 -24.95 -0.57 -19.09
C LEU A 26 -26.34 -0.83 -18.49
N LEU A 27 -27.41 -0.40 -19.17
CA LEU A 27 -28.79 -0.62 -18.74
C LEU A 27 -29.30 -2.02 -19.11
N ASP A 28 -28.85 -2.60 -20.23
CA ASP A 28 -29.20 -3.99 -20.60
C ASP A 28 -28.61 -5.03 -19.63
N ARG A 29 -27.54 -4.68 -18.89
CA ARG A 29 -26.99 -5.55 -17.83
C ARG A 29 -27.78 -5.51 -16.52
N HIS A 30 -28.78 -4.64 -16.38
CA HIS A 30 -29.51 -4.47 -15.12
C HIS A 30 -30.93 -5.04 -15.09
N LEU A 31 -31.46 -5.59 -16.19
CA LEU A 31 -32.83 -6.13 -16.23
C LEU A 31 -32.98 -7.55 -16.81
N GLY A 32 -31.89 -8.29 -16.98
CA GLY A 32 -31.94 -9.64 -17.54
C GLY A 32 -31.19 -10.68 -16.71
N SER A 33 -31.83 -11.18 -15.65
CA SER A 33 -31.73 -12.57 -15.15
C SER A 33 -31.96 -12.62 -13.64
N VAL A 34 -33.21 -12.88 -13.24
CA VAL A 34 -33.49 -13.57 -11.97
C VAL A 34 -33.03 -15.01 -12.16
N GLY A 35 -31.73 -15.23 -12.07
CA GLY A 35 -31.06 -16.50 -12.30
C GLY A 35 -30.21 -16.85 -11.11
N ARG A 36 -30.76 -17.71 -10.23
CA ARG A 36 -30.09 -18.66 -9.34
C ARG A 36 -28.56 -18.43 -9.25
N ILE A 37 -28.10 -17.72 -8.21
CA ILE A 37 -26.67 -17.55 -7.92
C ILE A 37 -26.05 -18.95 -7.86
N LYS A 38 -25.22 -19.28 -8.86
CA LYS A 38 -24.36 -20.45 -8.78
C LYS A 38 -23.33 -20.17 -7.69
N MET A 39 -23.26 -21.07 -6.73
CA MET A 39 -22.30 -21.11 -5.62
C MET A 39 -20.85 -21.36 -6.11
N GLY A 40 -20.43 -20.74 -7.22
CA GLY A 40 -19.26 -21.12 -7.99
C GLY A 40 -18.41 -19.97 -8.55
N ASP A 41 -18.83 -18.71 -8.42
CA ASP A 41 -17.96 -17.57 -8.71
C ASP A 41 -17.39 -17.02 -7.39
N MET A 42 -16.67 -17.87 -6.65
CA MET A 42 -15.69 -17.35 -5.70
C MET A 42 -14.60 -16.72 -6.54
N VAL A 43 -14.61 -15.40 -6.66
CA VAL A 43 -13.46 -14.68 -7.22
C VAL A 43 -12.30 -15.02 -6.30
N GLU A 44 -11.37 -15.84 -6.80
CA GLU A 44 -10.19 -16.22 -6.05
C GLU A 44 -9.44 -14.95 -5.64
N GLN A 45 -9.22 -14.78 -4.34
CA GLN A 45 -8.56 -13.61 -3.80
C GLN A 45 -7.10 -13.62 -4.29
N ALA A 46 -6.64 -12.51 -4.87
CA ALA A 46 -5.27 -12.44 -5.33
C ALA A 46 -4.35 -12.45 -4.10
N TYR A 47 -3.40 -13.38 -4.07
CA TYR A 47 -2.42 -13.51 -3.00
C TYR A 47 -1.03 -13.11 -3.53
N VAL A 48 -0.44 -12.09 -2.92
CA VAL A 48 0.84 -11.51 -3.32
C VAL A 48 1.82 -11.66 -2.16
N PHE A 49 2.70 -12.66 -2.25
CA PHE A 49 3.82 -12.79 -1.31
C PHE A 49 4.92 -11.81 -1.71
N LEU A 50 5.28 -10.90 -0.82
CA LEU A 50 6.29 -9.88 -1.07
C LEU A 50 7.70 -10.48 -0.95
N ASP A 51 8.50 -10.31 -2.00
CA ASP A 51 9.88 -10.83 -2.10
C ASP A 51 10.01 -12.32 -1.73
N PRO A 52 9.32 -13.22 -2.45
CA PRO A 52 9.17 -14.63 -2.05
C PRO A 52 10.48 -15.43 -2.06
N ASP A 53 11.50 -14.96 -2.79
CA ASP A 53 12.83 -15.55 -2.82
C ASP A 53 13.86 -14.77 -2.00
N GLY A 54 13.44 -13.66 -1.36
CA GLY A 54 14.29 -12.80 -0.55
C GLY A 54 15.46 -12.18 -1.31
N SER A 55 15.42 -12.10 -2.65
CA SER A 55 16.56 -11.69 -3.47
C SER A 55 16.34 -10.40 -4.25
N GLN A 56 15.09 -9.94 -4.38
CA GLN A 56 14.75 -8.88 -5.33
C GLN A 56 14.90 -7.47 -4.77
N GLY A 57 15.04 -7.32 -3.44
CA GLY A 57 15.34 -6.04 -2.83
C GLY A 57 14.29 -4.98 -3.15
N SER A 58 13.01 -5.32 -2.95
CA SER A 58 11.83 -4.53 -3.35
C SER A 58 11.71 -3.12 -2.73
N GLY A 59 12.72 -2.68 -1.97
CA GLY A 59 12.73 -1.42 -1.24
C GLY A 59 11.81 -1.49 -0.02
N VAL A 60 11.22 -0.35 0.31
CA VAL A 60 10.21 -0.22 1.36
C VAL A 60 8.84 -0.14 0.68
N VAL A 61 7.84 -0.83 1.22
CA VAL A 61 6.47 -0.80 0.69
C VAL A 61 5.52 -0.50 1.83
N VAL A 62 4.50 0.32 1.58
CA VAL A 62 3.35 0.43 2.48
C VAL A 62 2.17 -0.29 1.85
N VAL A 63 1.62 -1.27 2.56
CA VAL A 63 0.33 -1.87 2.21
C VAL A 63 -0.75 -1.19 3.04
N VAL A 64 -1.62 -0.42 2.37
CA VAL A 64 -2.75 0.26 3.01
C VAL A 64 -3.94 -0.68 3.07
N GLN A 65 -4.52 -0.84 4.26
CA GLN A 65 -5.67 -1.71 4.52
C GLN A 65 -6.91 -1.23 3.77
N ALA A 66 -7.44 -2.07 2.89
CA ALA A 66 -8.66 -1.80 2.14
C ALA A 66 -9.26 -3.11 1.59
N PRO A 67 -10.59 -3.20 1.41
CA PRO A 67 -11.24 -4.40 0.87
C PRO A 67 -11.09 -4.48 -0.67
N THR A 68 -9.88 -4.80 -1.13
CA THR A 68 -9.51 -4.80 -2.56
C THR A 68 -9.65 -6.17 -3.23
N GLY A 69 -9.81 -7.24 -2.46
CA GLY A 69 -9.66 -8.61 -2.93
C GLY A 69 -8.19 -9.01 -3.19
N VAL A 70 -7.22 -8.22 -2.71
CA VAL A 70 -5.78 -8.52 -2.83
C VAL A 70 -5.15 -8.60 -1.44
N VAL A 71 -4.61 -9.77 -1.10
CA VAL A 71 -3.89 -10.03 0.15
C VAL A 71 -2.40 -9.97 -0.11
N TYR A 72 -1.71 -9.12 0.64
CA TYR A 72 -0.26 -9.08 0.68
C TYR A 72 0.23 -9.86 1.89
N ALA A 73 1.20 -10.73 1.70
CA ALA A 73 1.81 -11.50 2.77
C ALA A 73 3.32 -11.33 2.78
N SER A 74 3.91 -11.45 3.97
CA SER A 74 5.35 -11.37 4.18
C SER A 74 5.78 -12.26 5.35
N GLN A 75 6.99 -12.81 5.24
CA GLN A 75 7.66 -13.46 6.37
C GLN A 75 8.14 -12.39 7.35
N VAL A 76 7.83 -12.59 8.63
CA VAL A 76 8.16 -11.71 9.73
C VAL A 76 8.88 -12.50 10.83
N GLY A 77 9.54 -11.78 11.74
CA GLY A 77 10.11 -12.38 12.95
C GLY A 77 11.40 -13.18 12.75
N GLY A 78 12.15 -12.95 11.67
CA GLY A 78 13.46 -13.57 11.43
C GLY A 78 13.39 -15.10 11.49
N SER A 79 14.10 -15.68 12.46
CA SER A 79 14.20 -17.13 12.67
C SER A 79 12.90 -17.82 13.13
N ALA A 80 11.88 -17.06 13.51
CA ALA A 80 10.58 -17.62 13.88
C ALA A 80 9.74 -18.09 12.68
N ASN A 81 10.13 -17.71 11.44
CA ASN A 81 9.40 -18.01 10.20
C ASN A 81 7.89 -17.72 10.32
N GLU A 82 7.53 -16.65 11.02
CA GLU A 82 6.13 -16.24 11.16
C GLU A 82 5.67 -15.61 9.84
N GLU A 83 4.46 -15.91 9.40
CA GLU A 83 3.86 -15.28 8.22
C GLU A 83 2.74 -14.35 8.67
N ARG A 84 2.70 -13.14 8.11
CA ARG A 84 1.60 -12.21 8.31
C ARG A 84 1.06 -11.72 6.98
N SER A 85 -0.22 -11.41 6.97
CA SER A 85 -0.91 -10.96 5.77
C SER A 85 -1.93 -9.87 6.05
N VAL A 86 -2.18 -9.06 5.03
CA VAL A 86 -3.11 -7.94 5.09
C VAL A 86 -3.75 -7.71 3.73
N GLU A 87 -5.07 -7.51 3.70
CA GLU A 87 -5.78 -7.12 2.49
C GLU A 87 -5.66 -5.62 2.24
N GLY A 88 -5.36 -5.22 1.01
CA GLY A 88 -5.14 -3.82 0.72
C GLY A 88 -4.61 -3.50 -0.67
N PHE A 89 -3.94 -2.35 -0.77
CA PHE A 89 -3.17 -1.96 -1.94
C PHE A 89 -1.76 -1.52 -1.52
N ALA A 90 -0.78 -1.89 -2.32
CA ALA A 90 0.62 -1.57 -2.07
C ALA A 90 1.05 -0.23 -2.72
N ILE A 91 1.78 0.58 -1.95
CA ILE A 91 2.45 1.80 -2.39
C ILE A 91 3.95 1.57 -2.26
N PRO A 92 4.71 1.48 -3.36
CA PRO A 92 6.15 1.33 -3.30
C PRO A 92 6.81 2.64 -2.87
N LEU A 93 7.65 2.57 -1.84
CA LEU A 93 8.42 3.67 -1.28
C LEU A 93 9.90 3.38 -1.53
N PHE A 94 10.42 3.85 -2.65
CA PHE A 94 11.82 3.62 -3.03
C PHE A 94 12.75 4.56 -2.27
N ASP A 95 13.23 4.12 -1.10
CA ASP A 95 14.27 4.84 -0.36
C ASP A 95 15.25 3.89 0.34
N THR A 96 16.42 3.73 -0.27
CA THR A 96 17.49 2.87 0.24
C THR A 96 18.12 3.39 1.53
N GLN A 97 18.11 4.71 1.76
CA GLN A 97 18.68 5.29 2.98
C GLN A 97 17.78 5.00 4.18
N HIS A 98 16.47 5.16 4.02
CA HIS A 98 15.51 4.83 5.08
C HIS A 98 15.50 3.33 5.38
N LEU A 99 15.59 2.47 4.35
CA LEU A 99 15.74 1.03 4.52
C LEU A 99 16.96 0.67 5.38
N ASN A 100 18.13 1.24 5.07
CA ASN A 100 19.35 1.00 5.83
C ASN A 100 19.24 1.51 7.27
N THR A 101 18.52 2.61 7.48
CA THR A 101 18.28 3.18 8.81
C THR A 101 17.41 2.24 9.65
N LEU A 102 16.32 1.70 9.09
CA LEU A 102 15.47 0.71 9.75
C LEU A 102 16.24 -0.56 10.10
N LYS A 103 16.98 -1.13 9.13
CA LYS A 103 17.83 -2.32 9.37
C LYS A 103 18.83 -2.09 10.50
N THR A 104 19.49 -0.93 10.50
CA THR A 104 20.46 -0.57 11.56
C THR A 104 19.78 -0.42 12.92
N PHE A 105 18.57 0.14 12.96
CA PHE A 105 17.81 0.29 14.20
C PHE A 105 17.43 -1.07 14.80
N PHE A 106 16.81 -1.96 14.01
CA PHE A 106 16.40 -3.28 14.48
C PHE A 106 17.57 -4.21 14.80
N ALA A 107 18.71 -4.09 14.11
CA ALA A 107 19.92 -4.85 14.40
C ALA A 107 20.42 -4.64 15.85
N ARG A 108 20.18 -3.48 16.46
CA ARG A 108 20.55 -3.20 17.87
C ARG A 108 19.82 -4.11 18.86
N TYR A 109 18.63 -4.58 18.49
CA TYR A 109 17.77 -5.42 19.32
C TYR A 109 17.81 -6.89 18.88
N CYS A 110 18.80 -7.26 18.07
CA CYS A 110 18.84 -8.55 17.37
C CYS A 110 17.50 -8.87 16.69
N ARG A 111 16.87 -7.83 16.13
CA ARG A 111 15.62 -7.89 15.35
C ARG A 111 14.39 -8.26 16.16
N ASN A 112 14.52 -8.29 17.48
CA ASN A 112 13.42 -8.60 18.36
C ASN A 112 12.61 -7.33 18.67
N PRO A 113 11.27 -7.38 18.57
CA PRO A 113 10.41 -6.28 18.95
C PRO A 113 10.31 -6.12 20.48
N PRO A 114 9.68 -5.01 20.97
CA PRO A 114 9.39 -4.83 22.39
C PRO A 114 8.66 -6.03 22.98
N GLY A 115 9.03 -6.45 24.20
CA GLY A 115 8.36 -7.54 24.90
C GLY A 115 8.80 -8.96 24.49
N SER A 116 9.76 -9.11 23.57
CA SER A 116 10.38 -10.42 23.34
C SER A 116 11.13 -10.91 24.59
N VAL A 117 11.11 -12.22 24.83
CA VAL A 117 11.78 -12.87 25.99
C VAL A 117 13.31 -12.99 25.76
N ALA A 118 13.83 -12.44 24.67
CA ALA A 118 15.23 -12.59 24.30
C ALA A 118 16.15 -11.76 25.23
N PRO A 119 17.37 -12.23 25.54
CA PRO A 119 18.28 -11.63 26.54
C PRO A 119 18.94 -10.30 26.10
N TYR A 120 18.46 -9.68 25.02
CA TYR A 120 19.02 -8.45 24.44
C TYR A 120 18.51 -7.20 25.17
N GLU A 121 19.06 -6.02 24.85
CA GLU A 121 18.56 -4.76 25.41
C GLU A 121 17.04 -4.66 25.21
N SER A 122 16.28 -4.62 26.30
CA SER A 122 14.85 -4.37 26.23
C SER A 122 14.62 -2.96 25.69
N TRP A 123 13.70 -2.83 24.72
CA TRP A 123 13.29 -1.53 24.21
C TRP A 123 12.84 -0.61 25.34
N LYS A 124 13.21 0.66 25.26
CA LYS A 124 12.76 1.73 26.15
C LYS A 124 11.84 2.66 25.36
N GLU A 125 11.12 3.52 26.08
CA GLU A 125 10.24 4.54 25.47
C GLU A 125 10.95 5.40 24.41
N ARG A 126 12.21 5.76 24.68
CA ARG A 126 13.04 6.53 23.74
C ARG A 126 13.23 5.80 22.40
N ASP A 127 13.23 4.47 22.41
CA ASP A 127 13.49 3.66 21.23
C ASP A 127 12.24 3.61 20.34
N LEU A 128 11.04 3.63 20.94
CA LEU A 128 9.78 3.87 20.21
C LEU A 128 9.77 5.24 19.55
N GLN A 129 10.25 6.28 20.25
CA GLN A 129 10.34 7.62 19.67
C GLN A 129 11.33 7.67 18.50
N VAL A 130 12.49 7.01 18.62
CA VAL A 130 13.47 6.91 17.52
C VAL A 130 12.86 6.20 16.32
N LEU A 131 12.13 5.10 16.53
CA LEU A 131 11.42 4.43 15.44
C LEU A 131 10.37 5.36 14.79
N ALA A 132 9.61 6.08 15.61
CA ALA A 132 8.64 7.08 15.13
C ALA A 132 9.29 8.11 14.21
N ASP A 133 10.47 8.61 14.61
CA ASP A 133 11.20 9.62 13.86
C ASP A 133 11.73 9.07 12.52
N ILE A 134 12.20 7.82 12.51
CA ILE A 134 12.62 7.13 11.28
C ILE A 134 11.43 6.95 10.33
N VAL A 135 10.30 6.44 10.83
CA VAL A 135 9.08 6.24 10.05
C VAL A 135 8.54 7.56 9.49
N ARG A 136 8.53 8.62 10.30
CA ARG A 136 8.10 9.96 9.88
C ARG A 136 8.99 10.56 8.77
N GLY A 137 10.26 10.16 8.70
CA GLY A 137 11.18 10.56 7.64
C GLY A 137 10.81 10.01 6.26
N ILE A 138 10.07 8.90 6.22
CA ILE A 138 9.64 8.27 4.97
C ILE A 138 8.50 9.09 4.37
N THR A 139 8.74 9.68 3.20
CA THR A 139 7.76 10.47 2.48
C THR A 139 6.86 9.57 1.65
N LEU A 140 5.55 9.65 1.88
CA LEU A 140 4.52 9.06 1.05
C LEU A 140 3.75 10.18 0.37
N TRP A 141 3.42 10.04 -0.92
CA TRP A 141 2.62 11.04 -1.62
C TRP A 141 1.13 10.72 -1.50
N HIS A 142 0.36 11.68 -0.98
CA HIS A 142 -1.10 11.66 -1.04
C HIS A 142 -1.53 12.29 -2.37
N THR A 143 -1.86 11.43 -3.33
CA THR A 143 -2.28 11.80 -4.67
C THR A 143 -3.79 11.69 -4.82
N THR A 144 -4.40 12.73 -5.38
CA THR A 144 -5.79 12.78 -5.85
C THR A 144 -5.80 13.13 -7.33
N ARG A 145 -6.97 13.18 -7.98
CA ARG A 145 -7.06 13.66 -9.37
C ARG A 145 -6.66 15.13 -9.53
N GLU A 146 -6.66 15.90 -8.45
CA GLU A 146 -6.54 17.36 -8.47
C GLU A 146 -5.21 17.85 -7.88
N LYS A 147 -4.56 17.03 -7.05
CA LYS A 147 -3.41 17.44 -6.25
C LYS A 147 -2.59 16.25 -5.76
N ASP A 148 -1.28 16.47 -5.71
CA ASP A 148 -0.30 15.57 -5.11
C ASP A 148 0.40 16.32 -3.97
N GLU A 149 0.40 15.75 -2.76
CA GLU A 149 1.05 16.35 -1.60
C GLU A 149 1.94 15.34 -0.86
N PRO A 150 3.13 15.75 -0.40
CA PRO A 150 3.93 14.92 0.47
C PRO A 150 3.21 14.77 1.82
N ALA A 151 3.19 13.54 2.32
CA ALA A 151 2.64 13.17 3.61
C ALA A 151 3.64 12.32 4.38
N GLN A 152 3.59 12.44 5.70
CA GLN A 152 4.45 11.70 6.60
C GLN A 152 3.69 10.48 7.13
N LEU A 153 4.41 9.35 7.21
CA LEU A 153 3.91 8.19 7.94
C LEU A 153 3.97 8.45 9.45
N GLN A 154 3.08 7.78 10.19
CA GLN A 154 3.14 7.74 11.65
C GLN A 154 3.06 6.29 12.09
N CYS A 155 3.72 5.92 13.16
CA CYS A 155 3.53 4.58 13.72
C CYS A 155 2.13 4.45 14.34
N ASP A 156 1.50 3.31 14.12
CA ASP A 156 0.21 2.96 14.72
C ASP A 156 0.44 2.19 16.04
N TRP A 157 0.65 2.94 17.13
CA TRP A 157 0.97 2.36 18.44
C TRP A 157 -0.17 1.56 19.07
N ALA A 158 -1.40 1.72 18.59
CA ALA A 158 -2.52 0.88 19.02
C ALA A 158 -2.32 -0.59 18.63
N ARG A 159 -1.40 -0.87 17.71
CA ARG A 159 -1.05 -2.19 17.20
C ARG A 159 0.40 -2.56 17.50
N LEU A 160 0.96 -2.04 18.60
CA LEU A 160 2.36 -2.29 18.97
C LEU A 160 2.71 -3.78 19.06
N GLU A 161 1.76 -4.63 19.44
CA GLU A 161 1.89 -6.09 19.47
C GLU A 161 2.14 -6.73 18.10
N GLU A 162 1.77 -6.04 17.01
CA GLU A 162 2.09 -6.45 15.65
C GLU A 162 3.46 -5.95 15.18
N LEU A 163 4.20 -5.17 15.97
CA LEU A 163 5.49 -4.65 15.51
C LEU A 163 6.52 -5.79 15.38
N THR A 164 7.16 -5.89 14.21
CA THR A 164 8.39 -6.69 13.99
C THR A 164 9.34 -5.91 13.08
N GLU A 165 10.57 -6.41 12.86
CA GLU A 165 11.52 -5.80 11.92
C GLU A 165 10.90 -5.57 10.53
N GLY A 166 10.25 -6.59 9.96
CA GLY A 166 9.66 -6.52 8.61
C GLY A 166 8.18 -6.09 8.56
N TRP A 167 7.58 -5.76 9.70
CA TRP A 167 6.15 -5.47 9.83
C TRP A 167 5.91 -4.36 10.83
N ILE A 168 5.83 -3.12 10.33
CA ILE A 168 5.68 -1.93 11.16
C ILE A 168 4.27 -1.34 10.92
N PRO A 169 3.37 -1.40 11.91
CA PRO A 169 2.07 -0.74 11.82
C PRO A 169 2.21 0.76 11.62
N VAL A 170 1.55 1.31 10.60
CA VAL A 170 1.59 2.74 10.29
C VAL A 170 0.20 3.32 10.01
N LEU A 171 0.06 4.62 10.24
CA LEU A 171 -1.02 5.46 9.76
C LEU A 171 -0.56 6.22 8.52
N THR A 172 -1.43 6.27 7.53
CA THR A 172 -1.23 6.96 6.25
C THR A 172 -2.41 7.89 5.99
N PRO A 173 -2.29 8.84 5.04
CA PRO A 173 -3.44 9.64 4.56
C PRO A 173 -4.59 8.78 4.00
N TYR A 174 -4.30 7.56 3.55
CA TYR A 174 -5.28 6.63 3.01
C TYR A 174 -5.89 5.69 4.06
N GLY A 175 -5.45 5.79 5.32
CA GLY A 175 -5.88 4.93 6.42
C GLY A 175 -4.73 4.11 7.02
N ARG A 176 -5.10 3.05 7.74
CA ARG A 176 -4.15 2.15 8.40
C ARG A 176 -3.37 1.35 7.37
N GLY A 177 -2.11 1.06 7.66
CA GLY A 177 -1.27 0.24 6.80
C GLY A 177 -0.17 -0.50 7.55
N ILE A 178 0.59 -1.26 6.78
CA ILE A 178 1.81 -1.93 7.18
C ILE A 178 2.95 -1.37 6.34
N LEU A 179 3.94 -0.79 7.00
CA LEU A 179 5.24 -0.54 6.40
C LEU A 179 6.04 -1.84 6.48
N THR A 180 6.39 -2.39 5.32
CA THR A 180 7.16 -3.62 5.19
C THR A 180 8.38 -3.38 4.32
N HIS A 181 9.43 -4.13 4.62
CA HIS A 181 10.64 -4.17 3.82
C HIS A 181 11.17 -5.59 3.83
N GLN A 182 12.09 -5.88 2.91
CA GLN A 182 12.79 -7.15 2.87
C GLN A 182 13.35 -7.49 4.25
N ASN A 183 12.86 -8.58 4.83
CA ASN A 183 13.43 -9.17 6.03
C ASN A 183 14.84 -9.66 5.68
N CYS A 184 15.83 -9.24 6.46
CA CYS A 184 17.23 -9.35 6.07
C CYS A 184 17.84 -10.63 6.64
N ASP A 185 17.29 -11.81 6.36
CA ASP A 185 17.89 -13.08 6.80
C ASP A 185 18.97 -13.58 5.83
#